data_AF-A0A5C1WC02-F1
#
_entry.id   AF-A0A5C1WC02-F1
#
_cell.length_a   1.000
_cell.length_b   1.000
_cell.length_c   1.000
_cell.angle_alpha   90.00
_cell.angle_beta   90.00
_cell.angle_gamma   90.00
#
_symmetry.space_group_name_H-M   'P 1'
#
loop_
_entity.id
_entity.type
_entity.pdbx_description
1 polymer ?
#
loop_
_entity_poly.entity_id
_entity_poly.type
_entity_poly.pdbx_seq_one_letter_code
_entity_poly.pdbx_strand_id
1 'polypeptide(L)'
;MAAQLHDISHDGGLETLMLASVDLPRRRFHAVTQAGTQCFIQLPRDSVLFDGAVIYLENRRAIVVHVGEQRWLRLRPATGAELELGYLAGNLHWRVRFEGGVLLVALDGPIESYQARLRDFLDRGRVAILE
;
A
#
# COMPACT_ATOMS: atom_id res chain seq x y z
N MET A 1 25.91 6.10 -9.81
CA MET A 1 24.47 6.09 -9.43
C MET A 1 24.08 7.27 -8.55
N ALA A 2 24.70 7.48 -7.38
CA ALA A 2 24.30 8.57 -6.47
C ALA A 2 24.33 9.98 -7.10
N ALA A 3 25.39 10.34 -7.85
CA ALA A 3 25.48 11.64 -8.53
C ALA A 3 24.39 11.83 -9.60
N GLN A 4 24.15 10.80 -10.42
CA GLN A 4 23.13 10.85 -11.48
C GLN A 4 21.70 10.94 -10.92
N LEU A 5 21.41 10.26 -9.81
CA LEU A 5 20.13 10.39 -9.10
C LEU A 5 19.97 11.78 -8.45
N HIS A 6 21.06 12.38 -7.99
CA HIS A 6 21.05 13.74 -7.44
C HIS A 6 20.69 14.76 -8.53
N ASP A 7 21.32 14.66 -9.70
CA ASP A 7 21.05 15.54 -10.84
C ASP A 7 19.59 15.39 -11.32
N ILE A 8 19.10 14.14 -11.47
CA ILE A 8 17.71 13.86 -11.84
C ILE A 8 16.72 14.36 -10.78
N SER A 9 17.05 14.22 -9.49
CA SER A 9 16.21 14.72 -8.41
C SER A 9 16.13 16.25 -8.41
N HIS A 10 17.24 16.94 -8.69
CA HIS A 10 17.28 18.39 -8.80
C HIS A 10 16.43 18.90 -9.98
N ASP A 11 16.40 18.13 -11.07
CA ASP A 11 15.58 18.41 -12.25
C ASP A 11 14.11 17.92 -12.12
N GLY A 12 13.72 17.39 -10.96
CA GLY A 12 12.35 16.92 -10.68
C GLY A 12 11.95 15.62 -11.38
N GLY A 13 12.90 14.89 -11.97
CA GLY A 13 12.68 13.64 -12.69
C GLY A 13 12.67 12.38 -11.81
N LEU A 14 12.81 12.53 -10.50
CA LEU A 14 12.80 11.42 -9.55
C LEU A 14 11.38 11.09 -9.11
N GLU A 15 10.93 9.88 -9.42
CA GLU A 15 9.62 9.37 -9.01
C GLU A 15 9.78 8.25 -7.98
N THR A 16 8.82 8.20 -7.05
CA THR A 16 8.79 7.18 -6.00
C THR A 16 7.69 6.16 -6.27
N LEU A 17 8.04 4.88 -6.25
CA LEU A 17 7.11 3.76 -6.23
C LEU A 17 6.94 3.26 -4.79
N MET A 18 5.80 3.57 -4.18
CA MET A 18 5.49 3.11 -2.82
C MET A 18 5.08 1.64 -2.87
N LEU A 19 5.80 0.78 -2.15
CA LEU A 19 5.45 -0.63 -1.98
C LEU A 19 5.25 -0.97 -0.51
N ALA A 20 4.27 -1.82 -0.21
CA ALA A 20 4.21 -2.46 1.09
C ALA A 20 5.26 -3.58 1.17
N SER A 21 5.77 -3.87 2.36
CA SER A 21 6.76 -4.95 2.55
C SER A 21 6.27 -6.32 2.05
N VAL A 22 4.95 -6.53 2.03
CA VAL A 22 4.31 -7.75 1.50
C VAL A 22 4.40 -7.89 -0.02
N ASP A 23 4.63 -6.79 -0.73
CA ASP A 23 4.71 -6.77 -2.19
C ASP A 23 6.13 -7.03 -2.69
N LEU A 24 7.14 -6.89 -1.83
CA LEU A 24 8.54 -7.15 -2.14
C LEU A 24 8.81 -8.53 -2.76
N PRO A 25 8.14 -9.63 -2.33
CA PRO A 25 8.33 -10.94 -2.95
C PRO A 25 7.66 -11.07 -4.33
N ARG A 26 6.75 -10.15 -4.70
CA ARG A 26 6.01 -10.24 -5.97
C ARG A 26 6.94 -9.97 -7.15
N ARG A 27 6.85 -10.82 -8.17
CA ARG A 27 7.69 -10.74 -9.37
C ARG A 27 7.05 -10.00 -10.52
N ARG A 28 5.71 -9.99 -10.57
CA ARG A 28 4.93 -9.36 -11.63
C ARG A 28 3.72 -8.68 -11.04
N PHE A 29 3.57 -7.39 -11.28
CA PHE A 29 2.42 -6.62 -10.83
C PHE A 29 2.34 -5.28 -11.54
N HIS A 30 1.14 -4.72 -11.61
CA HIS A 30 0.92 -3.33 -11.98
C HIS A 30 1.04 -2.46 -10.74
N ALA A 31 1.66 -1.30 -10.88
CA ALA A 31 1.73 -0.31 -9.82
C ALA A 31 1.75 1.10 -10.41
N VAL A 32 1.53 2.10 -9.56
CA VAL A 32 1.49 3.51 -9.96
C VAL A 32 2.46 4.28 -9.09
N THR A 33 3.33 5.10 -9.68
CA THR A 33 4.22 5.98 -8.92
C THR A 33 3.44 7.10 -8.24
N GLN A 34 4.05 7.78 -7.27
CA GLN A 34 3.43 8.96 -6.65
C GLN A 34 3.16 10.11 -7.64
N ALA A 35 3.85 10.13 -8.79
CA ALA A 35 3.58 11.08 -9.87
C ALA A 35 2.47 10.61 -10.85
N GLY A 36 1.81 9.49 -10.58
CA GLY A 36 0.70 8.96 -11.40
C GLY A 36 1.14 8.08 -12.57
N THR A 37 2.43 7.77 -12.69
CA THR A 37 2.94 6.93 -13.78
C THR A 37 2.54 5.48 -13.59
N GLN A 38 1.90 4.90 -14.61
CA GLN A 38 1.62 3.47 -14.64
C GLN A 38 2.91 2.67 -14.91
N CYS A 39 3.21 1.73 -14.03
CA CYS A 39 4.35 0.83 -14.13
C CYS A 39 3.88 -0.62 -14.21
N PHE A 40 4.50 -1.39 -15.10
CA PHE A 40 4.40 -2.84 -15.10
C PHE A 40 5.73 -3.43 -14.65
N ILE A 41 5.76 -3.96 -13.44
CA ILE A 41 6.96 -4.55 -12.87
C ILE A 41 7.07 -5.99 -13.35
N GLN A 42 8.20 -6.34 -13.94
CA GLN A 42 8.53 -7.71 -14.32
C GLN A 42 9.98 -8.01 -13.94
N LEU A 43 10.16 -8.70 -12.82
CA LEU A 43 11.48 -9.04 -12.30
C LEU A 43 11.98 -10.38 -12.86
N PRO A 44 13.27 -10.48 -13.22
CA PRO A 44 13.96 -11.75 -13.36
C PRO A 44 13.88 -12.62 -12.10
N ARG A 45 14.10 -13.93 -12.23
CA ARG A 45 13.93 -14.90 -11.12
C ARG A 45 14.91 -14.65 -9.96
N ASP A 46 16.05 -14.05 -10.26
CA ASP A 46 17.16 -13.74 -9.37
C ASP A 46 17.14 -12.30 -8.82
N SER A 47 16.22 -11.45 -9.28
CA SER A 47 16.13 -10.05 -8.83
C SER A 47 15.08 -9.83 -7.74
N VAL A 48 15.45 -9.15 -6.66
CA VAL A 48 14.54 -8.80 -5.55
C VAL A 48 14.33 -7.29 -5.47
N LEU A 49 13.15 -6.88 -5.03
CA LEU A 49 12.91 -5.49 -4.64
C LEU A 49 13.28 -5.28 -3.18
N PHE A 50 13.78 -4.09 -2.90
CA PHE A 50 14.12 -3.61 -1.56
C PHE A 50 13.95 -2.09 -1.53
N ASP A 51 13.98 -1.52 -0.33
CA ASP A 51 13.89 -0.06 -0.16
C ASP A 51 15.08 0.65 -0.80
N GLY A 52 14.80 1.66 -1.62
CA GLY A 52 15.80 2.36 -2.43
C GLY A 52 16.17 1.66 -3.74
N ALA A 53 15.54 0.54 -4.10
CA ALA A 53 15.80 -0.11 -5.38
C ALA A 53 15.40 0.80 -6.56
N VAL A 54 16.34 1.04 -7.49
CA VAL A 54 16.09 1.81 -8.72
C VAL A 54 15.56 0.86 -9.79
N ILE A 55 14.30 1.02 -10.18
CA ILE A 55 13.64 0.13 -11.15
C ILE A 55 13.59 0.72 -12.56
N TYR A 56 13.91 1.99 -12.69
CA TYR A 56 14.03 2.69 -13.96
C TYR A 56 15.04 3.83 -13.81
N LEU A 57 15.95 3.96 -14.77
CA LEU A 57 16.96 5.02 -14.80
C LEU A 57 17.26 5.41 -16.25
N GLU A 58 16.91 6.64 -16.61
CA GLU A 58 17.27 7.31 -17.86
C GLU A 58 17.81 8.71 -17.58
N ASN A 59 18.36 9.37 -18.60
CA ASN A 59 19.10 10.64 -18.48
C ASN A 59 18.36 11.75 -17.69
N ARG A 60 17.02 11.75 -17.68
CA ARG A 60 16.21 12.77 -17.00
C ARG A 60 15.17 12.19 -16.04
N ARG A 61 15.18 10.88 -15.82
CA ARG A 61 14.10 10.24 -15.06
C ARG A 61 14.58 9.01 -14.34
N ALA A 62 14.19 8.88 -13.08
CA ALA A 62 14.46 7.70 -12.29
C ALA A 62 13.22 7.31 -11.51
N ILE A 63 12.96 6.02 -11.35
CA ILE A 63 11.92 5.50 -10.46
C ILE A 63 12.60 4.68 -9.37
N VAL A 64 12.38 5.08 -8.12
CA VAL A 64 12.94 4.45 -6.93
C VAL A 64 11.83 3.82 -6.11
N VAL A 65 12.06 2.61 -5.63
CA VAL A 65 11.15 1.93 -4.70
C VAL A 65 11.35 2.52 -3.32
N HIS A 66 10.25 2.91 -2.69
CA HIS A 66 10.21 3.19 -1.27
C HIS A 66 9.33 2.17 -0.57
N VAL A 67 9.90 1.45 0.39
CA VAL A 67 9.15 0.48 1.20
C VAL A 67 8.71 1.18 2.47
N GLY A 68 7.46 1.60 2.49
CA GLY A 68 6.86 2.15 3.70
C GLY A 68 6.60 1.06 4.74
N GLU A 69 6.57 1.45 6.01
CA GLU A 69 5.94 0.61 7.03
C GLU A 69 4.49 0.35 6.62
N GLN A 70 4.07 -0.91 6.69
CA GLN A 70 2.69 -1.27 6.42
C GLN A 70 1.80 -0.56 7.44
N ARG A 71 1.04 0.44 6.97
CA ARG A 71 0.02 1.11 7.78
C ARG A 71 -1.18 0.18 7.92
N TRP A 72 -1.73 0.13 9.13
CA TRP A 72 -2.88 -0.70 9.48
C TRP A 72 -4.03 0.18 9.97
N LEU A 73 -5.19 0.06 9.35
CA LEU A 73 -6.44 0.58 9.87
C LEU A 73 -6.97 -0.40 10.92
N ARG A 74 -7.11 0.06 12.16
CA ARG A 74 -7.56 -0.75 13.29
C ARG A 74 -9.07 -0.63 13.44
N LEU A 75 -9.79 -1.73 13.27
CA LEU A 75 -11.25 -1.77 13.33
C LEU A 75 -11.72 -2.64 14.49
N ARG A 76 -12.44 -2.04 15.44
CA ARG A 76 -13.10 -2.77 16.52
C ARG A 76 -14.57 -3.02 16.16
N PRO A 77 -14.98 -4.26 15.89
CA PRO A 77 -16.39 -4.57 15.72
C PRO A 77 -17.14 -4.37 17.04
N ALA A 78 -18.40 -3.95 16.95
CA ALA A 78 -19.35 -4.06 18.06
C ALA A 78 -19.71 -5.54 18.27
N THR A 79 -20.24 -5.87 19.46
CA THR A 79 -20.68 -7.23 19.78
C THR A 79 -21.69 -7.74 18.75
N GLY A 80 -21.39 -8.88 18.14
CA GLY A 80 -22.23 -9.49 17.10
C GLY A 80 -22.06 -8.88 15.70
N ALA A 81 -21.06 -8.03 15.48
CA ALA A 81 -20.70 -7.47 14.17
C ALA A 81 -19.41 -8.08 13.59
N GLU A 82 -18.77 -8.99 14.31
CA GLU A 82 -17.45 -9.54 13.99
C GLU A 82 -17.48 -10.29 12.65
N LEU A 83 -18.48 -11.14 12.45
CA LEU A 83 -18.64 -11.93 11.23
C LEU A 83 -18.98 -11.06 10.02
N GLU A 84 -19.88 -10.09 10.19
CA GLU A 84 -20.26 -9.17 9.12
C GLU A 84 -19.08 -8.29 8.68
N LEU A 85 -18.30 -7.78 9.63
CA LEU A 85 -17.11 -6.99 9.34
C LEU A 85 -16.05 -7.84 8.62
N GLY A 86 -15.84 -9.08 9.07
CA GLY A 86 -14.95 -10.03 8.40
C GLY A 86 -15.42 -10.38 6.99
N TYR A 87 -16.72 -10.60 6.80
CA TYR A 87 -17.32 -10.86 5.49
C TYR A 87 -17.18 -9.66 4.54
N LEU A 88 -17.43 -8.44 5.02
CA LEU A 88 -17.24 -7.22 4.24
C LEU A 88 -15.78 -7.06 3.81
N ALA A 89 -14.83 -7.19 4.73
CA ALA A 89 -13.41 -7.08 4.43
C ALA A 89 -12.96 -8.14 3.41
N GLY A 90 -13.47 -9.38 3.53
CA GLY A 90 -13.24 -10.45 2.56
C GLY A 90 -13.78 -10.10 1.17
N ASN A 91 -15.02 -9.63 1.08
CA ASN A 91 -15.66 -9.23 -0.19
C ASN A 91 -14.94 -8.06 -0.88
N LEU A 92 -14.36 -7.15 -0.10
CA LEU A 92 -13.57 -6.04 -0.61
C LEU A 92 -12.13 -6.46 -0.95
N HIS A 93 -11.79 -7.74 -0.78
CA HIS A 93 -10.45 -8.30 -0.97
C HIS A 93 -9.38 -7.56 -0.16
N TRP A 94 -9.76 -7.05 1.01
CA TRP A 94 -8.83 -6.40 1.91
C TRP A 94 -7.93 -7.42 2.59
N ARG A 95 -6.65 -7.06 2.71
CA ARG A 95 -5.69 -7.85 3.48
C ARG A 95 -5.89 -7.54 4.96
N VAL A 96 -6.14 -8.56 5.76
CA VAL A 96 -6.46 -8.39 7.18
C VAL A 96 -5.60 -9.25 8.11
N ARG A 97 -5.47 -8.79 9.35
CA ARG A 97 -4.98 -9.57 10.50
C ARG A 97 -5.96 -9.42 11.66
N PHE A 98 -5.99 -10.41 12.55
CA PHE A 98 -6.83 -10.39 13.73
C PHE A 98 -5.95 -10.34 14.97
N GLU A 99 -6.19 -9.35 15.83
CA GLU A 99 -5.41 -9.17 17.06
C GLU A 99 -6.31 -8.64 18.18
N GLY A 100 -6.46 -9.41 19.27
CA GLY A 100 -7.19 -8.94 20.46
C GLY A 100 -8.62 -8.46 20.20
N GLY A 101 -9.35 -9.11 19.29
CA GLY A 101 -10.71 -8.69 18.89
C GLY A 101 -10.77 -7.47 17.97
N VAL A 102 -9.62 -7.03 17.45
CA VAL A 102 -9.51 -5.95 16.45
C VAL A 102 -9.17 -6.56 15.10
N LEU A 103 -9.83 -6.08 14.06
CA LEU A 103 -9.49 -6.36 12.68
C LEU A 103 -8.53 -5.29 12.16
N LEU A 104 -7.31 -5.69 11.84
CA LEU A 104 -6.29 -4.84 11.24
C LEU A 104 -6.38 -4.94 9.73
N VAL A 105 -6.73 -3.87 9.05
CA VAL A 105 -6.81 -3.80 7.58
C VAL A 105 -5.56 -3.10 7.05
N ALA A 106 -4.84 -3.75 6.14
CA ALA A 106 -3.68 -3.14 5.49
C ALA A 106 -4.11 -1.97 4.59
N LEU A 107 -3.54 -0.79 4.83
CA LEU A 107 -3.77 0.39 4.01
C LEU A 107 -2.76 0.43 2.86
N ASP A 108 -3.28 0.24 1.65
CA ASP A 108 -2.54 0.32 0.38
C ASP A 108 -2.79 1.65 -0.35
N GLY A 109 -3.44 2.61 0.33
CA GLY A 109 -3.83 3.91 -0.21
C GLY A 109 -4.32 4.88 0.87
N PRO A 110 -5.05 5.95 0.48
CA PRO A 110 -5.65 6.91 1.41
C PRO A 110 -6.68 6.24 2.33
N ILE A 111 -6.64 6.57 3.62
CA ILE A 111 -7.54 5.99 4.64
C ILE A 111 -9.01 6.33 4.36
N GLU A 112 -9.26 7.47 3.72
CA GLU A 112 -10.59 7.98 3.37
C GLU A 112 -11.31 7.03 2.41
N SER A 113 -10.60 6.36 1.52
CA SER A 113 -11.17 5.35 0.61
C SER A 113 -11.69 4.13 1.37
N TYR A 114 -11.03 3.76 2.47
CA TYR A 114 -11.48 2.66 3.33
C TYR A 114 -12.66 3.09 4.21
N GLN A 115 -12.58 4.30 4.78
CA GLN A 115 -13.68 4.87 5.58
C GLN A 115 -14.97 5.01 4.77
N ALA A 116 -14.88 5.40 3.50
CA ALA A 116 -16.04 5.49 2.61
C ALA A 116 -16.73 4.12 2.43
N ARG A 117 -15.97 3.03 2.34
CA ARG A 117 -16.50 1.66 2.25
C ARG A 117 -17.09 1.16 3.57
N LEU A 118 -16.60 1.66 4.69
CA LEU A 118 -17.08 1.34 6.05
C LEU A 118 -18.23 2.23 6.53
N ARG A 119 -18.66 3.21 5.72
CA ARG A 119 -19.59 4.27 6.15
C ARG A 119 -20.87 3.73 6.79
N ASP A 120 -21.53 2.76 6.15
CA ASP A 120 -22.75 2.15 6.70
C ASP A 120 -22.51 1.44 8.05
N PHE A 121 -21.37 0.78 8.23
CA PHE A 121 -21.02 0.13 9.50
C PHE A 121 -20.69 1.14 10.58
N LEU A 122 -20.03 2.24 10.22
CA LEU A 122 -19.72 3.35 11.14
C LEU A 122 -21.00 4.05 11.58
N ASP A 123 -21.89 4.38 10.64
CA ASP A 123 -23.14 5.09 10.89
C ASP A 123 -24.09 4.26 11.78
N ARG A 124 -24.06 2.93 11.65
CA ARG A 124 -24.83 2.00 12.50
C ARG A 124 -24.16 1.67 13.83
N GLY A 125 -22.96 2.21 14.10
CA GLY A 125 -22.19 1.89 15.30
C GLY A 125 -21.74 0.42 15.38
N ARG A 126 -21.70 -0.28 14.23
CA ARG A 126 -21.28 -1.69 14.13
C ARG A 126 -19.77 -1.84 14.15
N VAL A 127 -19.02 -0.78 13.87
CA VAL A 127 -17.56 -0.75 13.91
C VAL A 127 -17.07 0.59 14.44
N ALA A 128 -15.96 0.58 15.18
CA ALA A 128 -15.22 1.77 15.59
C ALA A 128 -13.79 1.71 15.01
N ILE A 129 -13.30 2.83 14.49
CA ILE A 129 -11.90 2.98 14.10
C ILE A 129 -11.10 3.33 15.35
N LEU A 130 -9.98 2.65 15.54
CA LEU A 130 -9.04 2.93 16.63
C LEU A 130 -7.86 3.72 16.08
N GLU A 131 -7.37 4.66 16.89
CA GLU A 131 -6.09 5.37 16.65
C GLU A 131 -4.88 4.45 16.84
#